data_AF-A0A0R1WR22-F1
#
_entry.id   AF-A0A0R1WR22-F1
#
_cell.length_a   1.000
_cell.length_b   1.000
_cell.length_c   1.000
_cell.angle_alpha   90.00
_cell.angle_beta   90.00
_cell.angle_gamma   90.00
#
_symmetry.space_group_name_H-M   'P 1'
#
loop_
_entity.id
_entity.type
_entity.pdbx_description
1 polymer ?
#
loop_
_entity_poly.entity_id
_entity_poly.type
_entity_poly.pdbx_seq_one_letter_code
_entity_poly.pdbx_strand_id
1 'polypeptide(L)'
;MFQDILIQINLTDAILRSRSKKGVFKMMLNYILGLAAIIFGVYQAYNSVKYVKILQHNGNKTTSNFSAIAVWYSLAFGIGFLVLGICLFFVIGPVN
;
A
#
# COMPACT_ATOMS: atom_id res chain seq x y z
N MET A 1 1.61 -46.51 21.74
CA MET A 1 1.54 -46.69 20.27
C MET A 1 0.30 -46.02 19.67
N PHE A 2 -0.93 -46.45 19.95
CA PHE A 2 -2.13 -45.85 19.34
C PHE A 2 -2.41 -44.40 19.81
N GLN A 3 -2.19 -44.12 21.10
CA GLN A 3 -2.33 -42.78 21.67
C GLN A 3 -1.30 -41.79 21.10
N ASP A 4 -0.06 -42.25 20.89
CA ASP A 4 1.00 -41.42 20.30
C ASP A 4 0.66 -41.02 18.86
N ILE A 5 0.06 -41.92 18.09
CA ILE A 5 -0.40 -41.64 16.72
C ILE A 5 -1.50 -40.57 16.73
N LEU A 6 -2.48 -40.67 17.64
CA LEU A 6 -3.55 -39.67 17.76
C LEU A 6 -3.02 -38.28 18.16
N ILE A 7 -2.01 -38.23 19.03
CA ILE A 7 -1.35 -36.98 19.42
C ILE A 7 -0.64 -36.35 18.21
N GLN A 8 0.08 -37.14 17.42
CA GLN A 8 0.78 -36.65 16.24
C GLN A 8 -0.18 -36.11 15.17
N ILE A 9 -1.33 -36.75 14.97
CA ILE A 9 -2.37 -36.28 14.04
C ILE A 9 -2.94 -34.93 14.51
N ASN A 10 -3.38 -34.83 15.77
CA ASN A 10 -3.92 -33.58 16.32
C ASN A 10 -2.92 -32.43 16.28
N LEU A 11 -1.63 -32.71 16.53
CA LEU A 11 -0.57 -31.71 16.45
C LEU A 11 -0.34 -31.24 15.01
N THR A 12 -0.34 -32.18 14.06
CA THR A 12 -0.21 -31.88 12.63
C THR A 12 -1.37 -31.01 12.14
N ASP A 13 -2.60 -31.34 12.52
CA ASP A 13 -3.80 -30.56 12.19
C ASP A 13 -3.75 -29.15 12.78
N ALA A 14 -3.29 -29.01 14.03
CA ALA A 14 -3.12 -27.71 14.67
C ALA A 14 -2.07 -26.84 13.93
N ILE A 15 -0.96 -27.44 13.51
CA ILE A 15 0.10 -26.76 12.76
C ILE A 15 -0.41 -26.30 11.39
N LEU A 16 -1.13 -27.17 10.66
CA LEU A 16 -1.71 -26.85 9.36
C LEU A 16 -2.73 -25.71 9.47
N ARG A 17 -3.60 -25.75 10.48
CA ARG A 17 -4.59 -24.70 10.75
C ARG A 17 -3.93 -23.36 11.08
N SER A 18 -2.83 -23.37 11.85
CA SER A 18 -2.05 -22.18 12.17
C SER A 18 -1.36 -21.58 10.95
N ARG A 19 -0.73 -22.42 10.10
CA ARG A 19 -0.09 -21.97 8.86
C ARG A 19 -1.09 -21.37 7.88
N SER A 20 -2.26 -22.00 7.71
CA SER A 20 -3.34 -21.51 6.86
C SER A 20 -3.81 -20.12 7.31
N LYS A 21 -4.11 -19.92 8.61
CA LYS A 21 -4.53 -18.61 9.13
C LYS A 21 -3.50 -17.52 8.89
N LYS A 22 -2.20 -17.80 9.08
CA LYS A 22 -1.13 -16.83 8.84
C LYS A 22 -1.03 -16.42 7.37
N GLY A 23 -1.22 -17.37 6.44
CA GLY A 23 -1.25 -17.09 5.00
C GLY A 23 -2.41 -16.18 4.61
N VAL A 24 -3.62 -16.51 5.08
CA VAL A 24 -4.84 -15.70 4.84
C VAL A 24 -4.69 -14.29 5.40
N PHE A 25 -4.19 -14.15 6.63
CA PHE A 25 -3.96 -12.85 7.25
C PHE A 25 -2.98 -11.99 6.44
N LYS A 26 -1.86 -12.56 6.00
CA LYS A 26 -0.87 -11.85 5.19
C LYS A 26 -1.46 -11.36 3.87
N MET A 27 -2.28 -12.19 3.21
CA MET A 27 -2.97 -11.79 1.98
C MET A 27 -3.94 -10.63 2.22
N MET A 28 -4.79 -10.72 3.25
CA MET A 28 -5.71 -9.63 3.60
C MET A 28 -4.97 -8.31 3.89
N LEU A 29 -3.84 -8.39 4.61
CA LEU A 29 -3.02 -7.22 4.91
C LEU A 29 -2.47 -6.56 3.63
N ASN A 30 -1.97 -7.35 2.68
CA ASN A 30 -1.45 -6.83 1.40
C ASN A 30 -2.52 -6.07 0.61
N TYR A 31 -3.76 -6.59 0.56
CA TYR A 31 -4.88 -5.90 -0.10
C TYR A 31 -5.25 -4.59 0.58
N ILE A 32 -5.34 -4.58 1.93
CA ILE A 32 -5.68 -3.38 2.70
C ILE A 32 -4.59 -2.30 2.51
N LEU A 33 -3.32 -2.69 2.61
CA LEU A 33 -2.20 -1.77 2.42
C LEU A 33 -2.10 -1.26 0.97
N GLY A 34 -2.35 -2.13 -0.01
CA GLY A 34 -2.40 -1.75 -1.42
C GLY A 34 -3.49 -0.73 -1.69
N LEU A 35 -4.71 -0.97 -1.20
CA LEU A 35 -5.83 -0.04 -1.35
C LEU A 35 -5.55 1.31 -0.65
N ALA A 36 -5.00 1.29 0.56
CA ALA A 36 -4.64 2.51 1.29
C ALA A 36 -3.57 3.31 0.55
N ALA A 37 -2.55 2.65 0.00
CA ALA A 37 -1.50 3.29 -0.79
C ALA A 37 -2.05 3.93 -2.08
N ILE A 38 -3.00 3.27 -2.75
CA ILE A 38 -3.68 3.83 -3.93
C ILE A 38 -4.44 5.11 -3.56
N ILE A 39 -5.29 5.05 -2.52
CA ILE A 39 -6.08 6.21 -2.06
C ILE A 39 -5.15 7.37 -1.68
N PHE A 40 -4.08 7.09 -0.94
CA PHE A 40 -3.10 8.08 -0.54
C PHE A 40 -2.38 8.71 -1.75
N GLY A 41 -1.98 7.88 -2.73
CA GLY A 41 -1.36 8.35 -3.96
C GLY A 41 -2.28 9.26 -4.79
N VAL A 42 -3.55 8.91 -4.94
CA VAL A 42 -4.55 9.76 -5.62
C VAL A 42 -4.73 11.09 -4.86
N TYR A 43 -4.88 11.05 -3.54
CA TYR A 43 -5.04 12.24 -2.71
C TYR A 43 -3.83 13.18 -2.83
N GLN A 44 -2.62 12.64 -2.77
CA GLN A 44 -1.39 13.41 -2.91
C GLN A 44 -1.27 14.06 -4.30
N ALA A 45 -1.61 13.31 -5.36
CA ALA A 45 -1.61 13.82 -6.72
C ALA A 45 -2.64 14.94 -6.91
N TYR A 46 -3.87 14.78 -6.40
CA TYR A 46 -4.92 15.80 -6.46
C TYR A 46 -4.49 17.09 -5.75
N ASN A 47 -3.95 16.99 -4.53
CA ASN A 47 -3.47 18.15 -3.80
C ASN A 47 -2.31 18.83 -4.51
N SER A 48 -1.38 18.06 -5.06
CA SER A 48 -0.25 18.60 -5.82
C SER A 48 -0.73 19.44 -7.01
N VAL A 49 -1.67 18.93 -7.82
CA VAL A 49 -2.27 19.69 -8.95
C VAL A 49 -3.01 20.93 -8.47
N LYS A 50 -3.76 20.85 -7.38
CA LYS A 50 -4.45 22.01 -6.79
C LYS A 50 -3.44 23.09 -6.37
N TYR A 51 -2.34 22.70 -5.74
CA TYR A 51 -1.26 23.61 -5.35
C TYR A 51 -0.57 24.25 -6.56
N VAL A 52 -0.31 23.50 -7.65
CA VAL A 52 0.21 24.08 -8.89
C VAL A 52 -0.72 25.17 -9.42
N LYS A 53 -2.03 24.90 -9.48
CA LYS A 53 -3.02 25.88 -9.98
C LYS A 53 -3.06 27.14 -9.11
N ILE A 54 -2.98 27.00 -7.78
CA ILE A 54 -2.94 28.14 -6.86
C ILE A 54 -1.66 28.96 -7.07
N LEU A 55 -0.51 28.31 -7.25
CA LEU A 55 0.77 28.96 -7.55
C LEU A 55 0.76 29.66 -8.91
N GLN A 56 0.11 29.08 -9.92
CA GLN A 56 -0.03 29.69 -11.25
C GLN A 56 -0.97 30.89 -11.26
N HIS A 57 -2.03 30.87 -10.43
CA HIS A 57 -3.03 31.93 -10.39
C HIS A 57 -2.66 33.09 -9.46
N ASN A 58 -1.97 32.80 -8.35
CA ASN A 58 -1.58 33.80 -7.34
C ASN A 58 -0.06 34.03 -7.27
N GLY A 59 0.70 33.45 -8.20
CA GLY A 59 2.15 33.57 -8.26
C GLY A 59 2.56 34.98 -8.64
N ASN A 60 3.13 35.72 -7.69
CA ASN A 60 3.82 36.98 -7.93
C ASN A 60 5.34 36.73 -7.93
N LYS A 61 6.16 37.72 -8.30
CA LYS A 61 7.64 37.63 -8.36
C LYS A 61 8.34 37.18 -7.06
N THR A 62 7.61 37.10 -5.95
CA THR A 62 8.06 36.67 -4.62
C THR A 62 7.75 35.21 -4.28
N THR A 63 7.00 34.49 -5.12
CA THR A 63 6.73 33.07 -4.88
C THR A 63 8.00 32.26 -5.10
N SER A 64 8.52 31.64 -4.04
CA SER A 64 9.80 30.94 -4.07
C SER A 64 9.80 29.79 -5.08
N ASN A 65 10.85 29.71 -5.92
CA ASN A 65 11.10 28.57 -6.80
C ASN A 65 11.11 27.23 -6.04
N PHE A 66 11.39 27.26 -4.73
CA PHE A 66 11.30 26.11 -3.85
C PHE A 66 9.88 25.52 -3.78
N SER A 67 8.83 26.35 -3.80
CA SER A 67 7.44 25.88 -3.76
C SER A 67 7.07 25.08 -5.02
N ALA A 68 7.53 25.49 -6.19
CA ALA A 68 7.28 24.74 -7.42
C ALA A 68 7.98 23.37 -7.38
N ILE A 69 9.23 23.33 -6.94
CA ILE A 69 10.02 22.09 -6.80
C ILE A 69 9.37 21.15 -5.78
N ALA A 70 8.95 21.65 -4.63
CA ALA A 70 8.30 20.85 -3.59
C ALA A 70 7.00 20.19 -4.10
N VAL A 71 6.24 20.88 -4.95
CA VAL A 71 5.01 20.34 -5.55
C VAL A 71 5.32 19.23 -6.56
N TRP A 72 6.38 19.37 -7.36
CA TRP A 72 6.84 18.31 -8.27
C TRP A 72 7.31 17.05 -7.52
N TYR A 73 8.09 17.21 -6.44
CA TYR A 73 8.47 16.06 -5.59
C TYR A 73 7.26 15.41 -4.93
N SER A 74 6.29 16.21 -4.47
CA SER A 74 5.02 15.72 -3.92
C SER A 74 4.20 14.93 -4.95
N LEU A 75 4.18 15.39 -6.21
CA LEU A 75 3.53 14.66 -7.31
C LEU A 75 4.23 13.32 -7.58
N ALA A 76 5.56 13.34 -7.70
CA ALA A 76 6.36 12.14 -7.91
C ALA A 76 6.17 11.12 -6.78
N PHE A 77 6.08 11.60 -5.53
CA PHE A 77 5.79 10.77 -4.37
C PHE A 77 4.40 10.14 -4.45
N GLY A 78 3.38 10.90 -4.86
CA GLY A 78 2.02 10.38 -5.07
C GLY A 78 1.96 9.30 -6.16
N ILE A 79 2.66 9.50 -7.28
CA ILE A 79 2.78 8.51 -8.35
C ILE A 79 3.51 7.26 -7.85
N GLY A 80 4.58 7.41 -7.07
CA GLY A 80 5.29 6.30 -6.45
C GLY A 80 4.38 5.44 -5.57
N PHE A 81 3.53 6.08 -4.75
CA PHE A 81 2.54 5.39 -3.92
C PHE A 81 1.44 4.69 -4.74
N LEU A 82 1.03 5.26 -5.87
CA LEU A 82 0.11 4.58 -6.79
C LEU A 82 0.73 3.30 -7.37
N VAL A 83 1.96 3.39 -7.86
CA VAL A 83 2.68 2.22 -8.42
C VAL A 83 2.87 1.15 -7.34
N LEU A 84 3.30 1.54 -6.15
CA LEU A 84 3.43 0.63 -5.00
C LEU A 84 2.10 -0.02 -4.65
N GLY A 85 1.03 0.77 -4.55
CA GLY A 85 -0.31 0.28 -4.22
C GLY A 85 -0.84 -0.71 -5.26
N ILE A 86 -0.66 -0.42 -6.55
CA ILE A 86 -1.02 -1.33 -7.66
C ILE A 86 -0.19 -2.62 -7.57
N CYS A 87 1.12 -2.54 -7.35
CA CYS A 87 1.97 -3.72 -7.19
C CYS A 87 1.56 -4.58 -5.99
N LEU A 88 1.27 -3.96 -4.83
CA LEU A 88 0.83 -4.69 -3.65
C LEU A 88 -0.53 -5.35 -3.85
N PHE A 89 -1.46 -4.66 -4.49
CA PHE A 89 -2.83 -5.14 -4.68
C PHE A 89 -2.95 -6.20 -5.77
N PHE A 90 -2.28 -6.01 -6.91
CA PHE A 90 -2.44 -6.87 -8.09
C PHE A 90 -1.29 -7.86 -8.32
N VAL A 91 -0.06 -7.55 -7.89
CA VAL A 91 1.14 -8.36 -8.20
C VAL A 91 1.61 -9.20 -7.00
N ILE A 92 1.51 -8.67 -5.78
CA ILE A 92 1.89 -9.37 -4.54
C ILE A 92 0.66 -9.92 -3.79
N GLY A 93 -0.51 -9.38 -4.09
CA GLY A 93 -1.79 -9.91 -3.66
C GLY A 93 -2.28 -11.19 -4.35
N PRO A 94 -1.76 -11.68 -5.51
CA PRO A 94 -2.47 -12.71 -6.23
C PRO A 94 -2.56 -13.99 -5.41
N VAL A 95 -3.81 -14.41 -5.35
CA VAL A 95 -4.35 -15.72 -5.01
C VAL A 95 -3.58 -16.78 -5.80
N ASN A 96 -2.61 -17.42 -5.15
CA ASN A 96 -2.15 -18.78 -5.40
C ASN A 96 -1.43 -19.30 -4.15
#